data_AF-A0A6G9YEV5-F1
#
_entry.id   AF-A0A6G9YEV5-F1
#
_cell.length_a   1.000
_cell.length_b   1.000
_cell.length_c   1.000
_cell.angle_alpha   90.00
_cell.angle_beta   90.00
_cell.angle_gamma   90.00
#
_symmetry.space_group_name_H-M   'P 1'
#
loop_
_entity.id
_entity.type
_entity.pdbx_description
1 polymer ?
#
loop_
_entity_poly.entity_id
_entity_poly.type
_entity_poly.pdbx_seq_one_letter_code
_entity_poly.pdbx_strand_id
1 'polypeptide(L)'
;MISRRGRKPKSGNRRDDPAWLTFGADQYVVLAVARTLTSAYRLLEAVHWFRDDFRVQLIFTVDESSAFSTGVRELLRESGADLVAWSRIEDRSFDYHLALTASENIDFSALRAHTILLPHGLGFNKHVPNGKALRLAGLPPHSAIRAGKVTISLSHREQREQLAAISPDIAPATEVVGDPTLDRLRASRPLRALYREAFGTGDRTLIVIASTWGEHSAIARWRTLPVRLLSALDADAYQVLLVLHPNIWSRYGRLQIEVWLSAALDAGLILMPPESGWHAALIAADQVITDHGSLGLFAAALDKPLLMAGGAAETVTGTPVAALTEAAERLRPGDDLVQQLDDARKRHVPGQFDDITDRVFDHVGEATRNIQRLIYRRLDITPPAHTSSLTRIPVPHCVIRTVTGYVVRTAPIEDATLTLERIPASVWHRRADPDRYETHVTASETEPDPKILERAAAVTSSRTLDYPAAQVWAHATLADHPGARLAVTATSAGFRAVARGGAVIEADAQVDGAQVQLIASAMYCWLLAASPRHEDITIRAGTISITVSFKIFR
;
A
#
# COMPACT_ATOMS: atom_id res chain seq x y z
N MET A 1 72.11 -6.56 9.88
CA MET A 1 70.83 -6.05 10.42
C MET A 1 69.86 -5.77 9.28
N ILE A 2 68.99 -6.71 8.92
CA ILE A 2 67.73 -6.38 8.22
C ILE A 2 66.67 -7.30 8.82
N SER A 3 65.80 -6.68 9.62
CA SER A 3 64.70 -7.29 10.35
C SER A 3 63.60 -7.75 9.38
N ARG A 4 63.27 -9.05 9.42
CA ARG A 4 62.06 -9.60 8.83
C ARG A 4 60.86 -9.05 9.60
N ARG A 5 60.15 -8.08 9.02
CA ARG A 5 58.85 -7.62 9.51
C ARG A 5 57.87 -8.80 9.53
N GLY A 6 57.44 -9.15 10.73
CA GLY A 6 56.36 -10.11 10.98
C GLY A 6 55.09 -9.68 10.25
N ARG A 7 54.53 -10.62 9.50
CA ARG A 7 53.20 -10.53 8.89
C ARG A 7 52.19 -10.51 10.04
N LYS A 8 51.51 -9.39 10.27
CA LYS A 8 50.37 -9.34 11.21
C LYS A 8 49.36 -10.41 10.81
N PRO A 9 48.80 -11.20 11.74
CA PRO A 9 47.70 -12.09 11.43
C PRO A 9 46.55 -11.23 10.88
N LYS A 10 45.98 -11.62 9.74
CA LYS A 10 44.70 -11.07 9.27
C LYS A 10 43.74 -11.22 10.45
N SER A 11 43.11 -10.13 10.87
CA SER A 11 42.07 -10.14 11.91
C SER A 11 41.06 -11.21 11.54
N GLY A 12 41.06 -12.32 12.27
CA GLY A 12 39.97 -13.30 12.21
C GLY A 12 38.67 -12.54 12.44
N ASN A 13 37.68 -12.79 11.58
CA ASN A 13 36.41 -12.12 11.67
C ASN A 13 35.80 -12.47 13.04
N ARG A 14 35.63 -11.49 13.93
CA ARG A 14 35.15 -11.69 15.32
C ARG A 14 33.85 -12.50 15.42
N ARG A 15 33.08 -12.55 14.33
CA ARG A 15 31.80 -13.27 14.21
C ARG A 15 31.91 -14.78 14.33
N ASP A 16 32.99 -15.37 13.83
CA ASP A 16 33.16 -16.82 13.78
C ASP A 16 34.07 -17.31 14.92
N ASP A 17 34.43 -16.43 15.85
CA ASP A 17 35.26 -16.76 17.01
C ASP A 17 34.36 -17.35 18.10
N PRO A 18 34.52 -18.66 18.42
CA PRO A 18 33.67 -19.35 19.40
C PRO A 18 33.70 -18.70 20.78
N ALA A 19 34.76 -17.92 21.10
CA ALA A 19 34.89 -17.21 22.37
C ALA A 19 33.81 -16.13 22.58
N TRP A 20 33.11 -15.69 21.53
CA TRP A 20 32.05 -14.68 21.59
C TRP A 20 30.64 -15.27 21.42
N LEU A 21 30.50 -16.60 21.28
CA LEU A 21 29.19 -17.25 21.15
C LEU A 21 28.48 -17.28 22.51
N THR A 22 27.34 -16.58 22.59
CA THR A 22 26.53 -16.49 23.83
C THR A 22 25.60 -17.68 24.02
N PHE A 23 25.04 -18.23 22.95
CA PHE A 23 23.98 -19.26 22.99
C PHE A 23 24.47 -20.68 22.65
N GLY A 24 25.79 -20.92 22.73
CA GLY A 24 26.43 -22.21 22.45
C GLY A 24 26.78 -22.41 20.97
N ALA A 25 27.59 -23.45 20.69
CA ALA A 25 28.05 -23.80 19.34
C ALA A 25 27.05 -24.65 18.53
N ASP A 26 25.97 -25.13 19.16
CA ASP A 26 25.02 -26.09 18.59
C ASP A 26 23.80 -25.42 17.90
N GLN A 27 23.93 -24.15 17.48
CA GLN A 27 22.84 -23.45 16.80
C GLN A 27 22.70 -23.89 15.34
N TYR A 28 21.46 -24.14 14.92
CA TYR A 28 21.10 -24.36 13.53
C TYR A 28 21.02 -23.03 12.78
N VAL A 29 22.05 -22.74 11.99
CA VAL A 29 22.05 -21.60 11.08
C VAL A 29 21.13 -21.86 9.86
N VAL A 30 20.12 -21.01 9.71
CA VAL A 30 19.26 -20.92 8.51
C VAL A 30 19.68 -19.70 7.70
N LEU A 31 20.07 -19.94 6.44
CA LEU A 31 20.50 -18.89 5.52
C LEU A 31 19.33 -18.38 4.67
N ALA A 32 18.87 -17.16 4.89
CA ALA A 32 17.88 -16.47 4.07
C ALA A 32 18.57 -15.76 2.89
N VAL A 33 18.35 -16.25 1.66
CA VAL A 33 18.98 -15.75 0.43
C VAL A 33 18.01 -14.86 -0.33
N ALA A 34 18.22 -13.55 -0.24
CA ALA A 34 17.48 -12.55 -1.00
C ALA A 34 18.19 -12.21 -2.33
N ARG A 35 17.43 -11.72 -3.31
CA ARG A 35 17.95 -11.26 -4.61
C ARG A 35 17.30 -9.97 -5.11
N THR A 36 16.03 -9.76 -4.77
CA THR A 36 15.23 -8.58 -5.10
C THR A 36 14.50 -8.08 -3.86
N LEU A 37 13.97 -6.85 -3.88
CA LEU A 37 13.16 -6.31 -2.78
C LEU A 37 11.97 -7.23 -2.47
N THR A 38 11.26 -7.72 -3.50
CA THR A 38 10.15 -8.67 -3.32
C THR A 38 10.60 -9.92 -2.55
N SER A 39 11.73 -10.54 -2.93
CA SER A 39 12.23 -11.72 -2.22
C SER A 39 12.66 -11.40 -0.78
N ALA A 40 13.22 -10.22 -0.54
CA ALA A 40 13.64 -9.78 0.78
C ALA A 40 12.44 -9.57 1.72
N TYR A 41 11.38 -8.89 1.27
CA TYR A 41 10.17 -8.72 2.07
C TYR A 41 9.53 -10.07 2.42
N ARG A 42 9.47 -11.01 1.47
CA ARG A 42 8.97 -12.37 1.74
C ARG A 42 9.81 -13.11 2.78
N LEU A 43 11.14 -12.96 2.75
CA LEU A 43 12.01 -13.57 3.75
C LEU A 43 11.91 -12.89 5.12
N LEU A 44 11.70 -11.57 5.17
CA LEU A 44 11.44 -10.84 6.41
C LEU A 44 10.10 -11.25 7.05
N GLU A 45 9.08 -11.56 6.24
CA GLU A 45 7.82 -12.13 6.74
C GLU A 45 7.99 -13.54 7.32
N ALA A 46 8.92 -14.33 6.78
CA ALA A 46 9.24 -15.67 7.25
C ALA A 46 9.94 -15.70 8.62
N VAL A 47 10.50 -14.58 9.09
CA VAL A 47 11.19 -14.47 10.40
C VAL A 47 10.29 -14.95 11.54
N HIS A 48 8.98 -14.69 11.44
CA HIS A 48 8.03 -15.07 12.50
C HIS A 48 7.86 -16.58 12.69
N TRP A 49 8.32 -17.41 11.75
CA TRP A 49 8.26 -18.87 11.87
C TRP A 49 9.28 -19.44 12.87
N PHE A 50 10.26 -18.63 13.28
CA PHE A 50 11.35 -19.00 14.18
C PHE A 50 11.24 -18.36 15.58
N ARG A 51 10.09 -17.74 15.90
CA ARG A 51 9.92 -17.02 17.18
C ARG A 51 10.19 -17.94 18.37
N ASP A 52 10.87 -17.37 19.35
CA ASP A 52 11.24 -17.97 20.64
C ASP A 52 12.07 -19.27 20.55
N ASP A 53 12.67 -19.56 19.38
CA ASP A 53 13.57 -20.72 19.21
C ASP A 53 15.04 -20.31 19.20
N PHE A 54 15.65 -20.31 20.38
CA PHE A 54 17.07 -19.97 20.57
C PHE A 54 18.04 -20.96 19.90
N ARG A 55 17.54 -22.12 19.43
CA ARG A 55 18.36 -23.11 18.71
C ARG A 55 18.58 -22.72 17.26
N VAL A 56 17.78 -21.81 16.70
CA VAL A 56 17.85 -21.40 15.30
C VAL A 56 18.41 -19.99 15.18
N GLN A 57 19.45 -19.84 14.37
CA GLN A 57 20.01 -18.54 14.02
C GLN A 57 19.66 -18.20 12.57
N LEU A 58 18.93 -17.11 12.34
CA LEU A 58 18.60 -16.65 11.00
C LEU A 58 19.65 -15.66 10.50
N ILE A 59 20.35 -16.03 9.43
CA ILE A 59 21.37 -15.20 8.78
C ILE A 59 20.93 -14.87 7.37
N PHE A 60 21.08 -13.62 6.95
CA PHE A 60 20.69 -13.17 5.62
C PHE A 60 21.90 -13.03 4.71
N THR A 61 21.66 -13.21 3.40
CA THR A 61 22.61 -12.85 2.35
C THR A 61 21.88 -12.33 1.13
N VAL A 62 22.63 -11.68 0.24
CA VAL A 62 22.10 -11.08 -0.98
C VAL A 62 22.88 -11.61 -2.17
N ASP A 63 22.21 -12.34 -3.05
CA ASP A 63 22.72 -12.64 -4.38
C ASP A 63 22.60 -11.38 -5.25
N GLU A 64 23.73 -10.73 -5.48
CA GLU A 64 23.81 -9.44 -6.18
C GLU A 64 23.75 -9.59 -7.73
N SER A 65 23.52 -10.80 -8.26
CA SER A 65 23.44 -11.07 -9.71
C SER A 65 22.24 -10.44 -10.43
N SER A 66 21.37 -9.71 -9.74
CA SER A 66 20.12 -9.15 -10.29
C SER A 66 20.21 -7.66 -10.61
N ALA A 67 19.63 -7.25 -11.74
CA ALA A 67 19.39 -5.83 -12.07
C ALA A 67 18.40 -5.14 -11.11
N PHE A 68 17.68 -5.90 -10.28
CA PHE A 68 16.74 -5.41 -9.26
C PHE A 68 17.25 -5.64 -7.82
N SER A 69 18.56 -5.78 -7.64
CA SER A 69 19.20 -5.96 -6.32
C SER A 69 19.40 -4.64 -5.56
N THR A 70 19.26 -3.49 -6.23
CA THR A 70 19.37 -2.16 -5.62
C THR A 70 18.39 -2.01 -4.46
N GLY A 71 18.90 -1.58 -3.30
CA GLY A 71 18.13 -1.38 -2.07
C GLY A 71 17.96 -2.63 -1.19
N VAL A 72 18.22 -3.84 -1.70
CA VAL A 72 17.99 -5.08 -0.93
C VAL A 72 18.86 -5.16 0.33
N ARG A 73 20.15 -4.86 0.19
CA ARG A 73 21.10 -4.89 1.30
C ARG A 73 20.81 -3.81 2.35
N GLU A 74 20.32 -2.66 1.92
CA GLU A 74 19.95 -1.54 2.79
C GLU A 74 18.70 -1.88 3.60
N LEU A 75 17.63 -2.35 2.92
CA LEU A 75 16.41 -2.86 3.55
C LEU A 75 16.71 -3.89 4.65
N LEU A 76 17.55 -4.90 4.35
CA LEU A 76 17.89 -5.94 5.32
C LEU A 76 18.62 -5.37 6.55
N ARG A 77 19.52 -4.40 6.35
CA ARG A 77 20.22 -3.72 7.46
C ARG A 77 19.27 -2.86 8.30
N GLU A 78 18.40 -2.09 7.66
CA GLU A 78 17.39 -1.28 8.34
C GLU A 78 16.40 -2.14 9.13
N SER A 79 16.15 -3.38 8.66
CA SER A 79 15.35 -4.38 9.38
C SER A 79 16.09 -5.06 10.54
N GLY A 80 17.36 -4.69 10.80
CA GLY A 80 18.19 -5.29 11.85
C GLY A 80 18.67 -6.70 11.55
N ALA A 81 18.61 -7.16 10.29
CA ALA A 81 19.08 -8.47 9.92
C ALA A 81 20.61 -8.57 10.02
N ASP A 82 21.12 -9.75 10.39
CA ASP A 82 22.54 -10.05 10.32
C ASP A 82 22.91 -10.58 8.93
N LEU A 83 23.88 -9.95 8.26
CA LEU A 83 24.24 -10.24 6.87
C LEU A 83 25.59 -10.94 6.76
N VAL A 84 25.66 -11.99 5.95
CA VAL A 84 26.90 -12.59 5.45
C VAL A 84 27.10 -12.23 3.97
N ALA A 85 28.36 -11.99 3.57
CA ALA A 85 28.68 -11.72 2.17
C ALA A 85 28.45 -12.97 1.31
N TRP A 86 27.84 -12.78 0.13
CA TRP A 86 27.56 -13.87 -0.82
C TRP A 86 28.82 -14.63 -1.24
N SER A 87 29.95 -13.93 -1.37
CA SER A 87 31.24 -14.54 -1.68
C SER A 87 31.67 -15.62 -0.68
N ARG A 88 31.24 -15.53 0.58
CA ARG A 88 31.50 -16.58 1.59
C ARG A 88 30.67 -17.85 1.39
N ILE A 89 29.54 -17.71 0.71
CA ILE A 89 28.70 -18.82 0.30
C ILE A 89 29.33 -19.48 -0.94
N GLU A 90 29.76 -18.67 -1.91
CA GLU A 90 30.44 -19.14 -3.13
C GLU A 90 31.75 -19.88 -2.84
N ASP A 91 32.60 -19.33 -1.97
CA ASP A 91 33.89 -19.92 -1.60
C ASP A 91 33.79 -21.00 -0.52
N ARG A 92 32.57 -21.26 -0.02
CA ARG A 92 32.25 -22.25 1.01
C ARG A 92 32.94 -22.01 2.37
N SER A 93 33.25 -20.75 2.68
CA SER A 93 33.85 -20.33 3.97
C SER A 93 32.83 -20.00 5.06
N PHE A 94 31.52 -20.16 4.82
CA PHE A 94 30.47 -19.96 5.81
C PHE A 94 29.55 -21.19 5.91
N ASP A 95 29.37 -21.68 7.13
CA ASP A 95 28.58 -22.86 7.42
C ASP A 95 27.11 -22.53 7.72
N TYR A 96 26.20 -23.33 7.17
CA TYR A 96 24.76 -23.27 7.42
C TYR A 96 24.13 -24.65 7.20
N HIS A 97 22.93 -24.84 7.77
CA HIS A 97 22.21 -26.12 7.81
C HIS A 97 21.05 -26.20 6.82
N LEU A 98 20.42 -25.06 6.53
CA LEU A 98 19.29 -24.94 5.61
C LEU A 98 19.35 -23.58 4.91
N ALA A 99 18.94 -23.52 3.65
CA ALA A 99 18.71 -22.27 2.94
C ALA A 99 17.21 -22.03 2.73
N LEU A 100 16.79 -20.77 2.90
CA LEU A 100 15.47 -20.28 2.53
C LEU A 100 15.63 -19.19 1.47
N THR A 101 14.83 -19.24 0.41
CA THR A 101 14.80 -18.16 -0.58
C THR A 101 13.39 -17.94 -1.08
N ALA A 102 13.08 -16.70 -1.45
CA ALA A 102 11.85 -16.37 -2.17
C ALA A 102 12.15 -15.93 -3.62
N SER A 103 13.27 -16.40 -4.18
CA SER A 103 13.68 -16.11 -5.55
C SER A 103 14.15 -17.38 -6.25
N GLU A 104 13.53 -17.70 -7.37
CA GLU A 104 13.89 -18.84 -8.23
C GLU A 104 15.12 -18.56 -9.11
N ASN A 105 15.60 -17.32 -9.12
CA ASN A 105 16.67 -16.86 -9.99
C ASN A 105 18.01 -16.65 -9.27
N ILE A 106 18.16 -17.18 -8.04
CA ILE A 106 19.45 -17.16 -7.36
C ILE A 106 20.43 -18.16 -7.98
N ASP A 107 21.73 -18.03 -7.71
CA ASP A 107 22.68 -19.10 -8.02
C ASP A 107 22.56 -20.27 -7.02
N PHE A 108 21.73 -21.25 -7.37
CA PHE A 108 21.57 -22.49 -6.59
C PHE A 108 22.83 -23.36 -6.55
N SER A 109 23.79 -23.18 -7.47
CA SER A 109 25.02 -24.00 -7.49
C SER A 109 26.00 -23.64 -6.36
N ALA A 110 25.93 -22.40 -5.86
CA ALA A 110 26.65 -21.95 -4.68
C ALA A 110 26.08 -22.54 -3.37
N LEU A 111 24.83 -23.02 -3.38
CA LEU A 111 24.17 -23.54 -2.18
C LEU A 111 24.52 -25.02 -1.92
N ARG A 112 25.07 -25.30 -0.74
CA ARG A 112 25.49 -26.66 -0.35
C ARG A 112 24.39 -27.44 0.37
N ALA A 113 23.62 -26.75 1.21
CA ALA A 113 22.55 -27.30 2.03
C ALA A 113 21.22 -27.38 1.26
N HIS A 114 20.24 -28.08 1.83
CA HIS A 114 18.88 -28.13 1.26
C HIS A 114 18.29 -26.72 1.21
N THR A 115 17.53 -26.41 0.17
CA THR A 115 16.92 -25.10 -0.05
C THR A 115 15.41 -25.23 -0.11
N ILE A 116 14.69 -24.45 0.67
CA ILE A 116 13.24 -24.28 0.51
C ILE A 116 13.01 -22.98 -0.27
N LEU A 117 12.35 -23.12 -1.43
CA LEU A 117 11.91 -22.01 -2.25
C LEU A 117 10.48 -21.63 -1.85
N LEU A 118 10.33 -20.42 -1.33
CA LEU A 118 9.09 -19.78 -0.99
C LEU A 118 8.49 -19.09 -2.23
N PRO A 119 7.17 -19.18 -2.44
CA PRO A 119 6.52 -18.37 -3.46
C PRO A 119 6.58 -16.90 -3.07
N HIS A 120 7.01 -16.03 -3.99
CA HIS A 120 6.90 -14.58 -3.82
C HIS A 120 5.66 -13.97 -4.52
N GLY A 121 4.82 -14.83 -5.10
CA GLY A 121 3.50 -14.52 -5.68
C GLY A 121 2.61 -15.77 -5.61
N LEU A 122 1.33 -15.65 -5.95
CA LEU A 122 0.36 -16.74 -5.80
C LEU A 122 0.35 -17.69 -7.00
N GLY A 123 1.26 -18.67 -7.01
CA GLY A 123 1.35 -19.69 -8.06
C GLY A 123 2.12 -19.27 -9.30
N PHE A 124 2.00 -20.06 -10.37
CA PHE A 124 2.81 -19.96 -11.57
C PHE A 124 1.98 -19.38 -12.73
N ASN A 125 1.75 -18.07 -12.67
CA ASN A 125 0.77 -17.39 -13.55
C ASN A 125 1.39 -16.65 -14.73
N LYS A 126 2.72 -16.64 -14.87
CA LYS A 126 3.41 -15.74 -15.80
C LYS A 126 4.42 -16.46 -16.67
N HIS A 127 4.34 -16.25 -17.98
CA HIS A 127 5.43 -16.52 -18.91
C HIS A 127 6.42 -15.35 -18.92
N VAL A 128 7.71 -15.66 -18.85
CA VAL A 128 8.78 -14.65 -18.94
C VAL A 128 9.78 -15.03 -20.04
N PRO A 129 10.41 -14.05 -20.70
CA PRO A 129 11.42 -14.33 -21.71
C PRO A 129 12.59 -15.16 -21.16
N ASN A 130 13.06 -16.12 -21.95
CA ASN A 130 14.24 -16.94 -21.73
C ASN A 130 15.01 -17.10 -23.06
N GLY A 131 15.78 -16.07 -23.43
CA GLY A 131 16.38 -15.99 -24.75
C GLY A 131 15.30 -15.89 -25.84
N LYS A 132 15.25 -16.86 -26.76
CA LYS A 132 14.22 -16.94 -27.83
C LYS A 132 12.94 -17.67 -27.40
N ALA A 133 12.93 -18.31 -26.23
CA ALA A 133 11.78 -19.06 -25.72
C ALA A 133 11.09 -18.33 -24.58
N LEU A 134 9.88 -18.77 -24.23
CA LEU A 134 9.22 -18.41 -22.99
C LEU A 134 9.47 -19.50 -21.95
N ARG A 135 9.56 -19.10 -20.68
CA ARG A 135 9.56 -20.02 -19.55
C ARG A 135 8.50 -19.60 -18.54
N LEU A 136 8.06 -20.55 -17.73
CA LEU A 136 7.23 -20.26 -16.57
C LEU A 136 8.07 -19.56 -15.48
N ALA A 137 7.56 -18.44 -14.95
CA ALA A 137 8.16 -17.74 -13.82
C ALA A 137 7.98 -18.53 -12.51
N GLY A 138 8.91 -18.40 -11.57
CA GLY A 138 8.81 -19.05 -10.24
C GLY A 138 9.46 -20.44 -10.15
N LEU A 139 9.95 -21.02 -11.25
CA LEU A 139 10.69 -22.29 -11.22
C LEU A 139 12.21 -22.08 -11.10
N PRO A 140 12.89 -22.81 -10.19
CA PRO A 140 14.35 -22.81 -10.12
C PRO A 140 14.93 -23.55 -11.34
N PRO A 141 16.24 -23.38 -11.63
CA PRO A 141 16.87 -24.11 -12.72
C PRO A 141 16.69 -25.63 -12.59
N HIS A 142 16.41 -26.33 -13.70
CA HIS A 142 16.22 -27.78 -13.70
C HIS A 142 17.39 -28.56 -13.08
N SER A 143 18.62 -28.04 -13.18
CA SER A 143 19.80 -28.61 -12.54
C SER A 143 19.68 -28.66 -11.01
N ALA A 144 19.13 -27.62 -10.39
CA ALA A 144 18.90 -27.56 -8.95
C ALA A 144 17.81 -28.54 -8.49
N ILE A 145 16.75 -28.70 -9.31
CA ILE A 145 15.67 -29.67 -9.07
C ILE A 145 16.24 -31.10 -9.13
N ARG A 146 16.97 -31.45 -10.19
CA ARG A 146 17.57 -32.78 -10.37
C ARG A 146 18.61 -33.14 -9.31
N ALA A 147 19.28 -32.15 -8.74
CA ALA A 147 20.20 -32.37 -7.63
C ALA A 147 19.49 -32.85 -6.34
N GLY A 148 18.15 -32.77 -6.27
CA GLY A 148 17.36 -33.22 -5.12
C GLY A 148 17.50 -32.33 -3.88
N LYS A 149 18.07 -31.13 -4.02
CA LYS A 149 18.40 -30.21 -2.93
C LYS A 149 17.40 -29.07 -2.76
N VAL A 150 16.30 -29.08 -3.51
CA VAL A 150 15.30 -28.00 -3.49
C VAL A 150 13.93 -28.55 -3.16
N THR A 151 13.21 -27.87 -2.28
CA THR A 151 11.76 -28.04 -2.09
C THR A 151 11.05 -26.74 -2.47
N ILE A 152 10.18 -26.81 -3.46
CA ILE A 152 9.32 -25.72 -3.91
C ILE A 152 8.03 -25.78 -3.09
N SER A 153 7.81 -24.78 -2.25
CA SER A 153 6.55 -24.68 -1.49
C SER A 153 5.42 -24.16 -2.37
N LEU A 154 4.26 -24.78 -2.27
CA LEU A 154 3.07 -24.50 -3.09
C LEU A 154 1.89 -24.08 -2.22
N SER A 155 1.08 -23.16 -2.74
CA SER A 155 -0.14 -22.71 -2.06
C SER A 155 -1.36 -23.59 -2.34
N HIS A 156 -1.37 -24.37 -3.42
CA HIS A 156 -2.48 -25.26 -3.77
C HIS A 156 -2.03 -26.45 -4.61
N ARG A 157 -2.75 -27.58 -4.52
CA ARG A 157 -2.46 -28.83 -5.24
C ARG A 157 -2.48 -28.70 -6.76
N GLU A 158 -3.32 -27.83 -7.35
CA GLU A 158 -3.35 -27.60 -8.80
C GLU A 158 -2.01 -27.09 -9.33
N GLN A 159 -1.23 -26.38 -8.52
CA GLN A 159 0.11 -25.93 -8.92
C GLN A 159 1.04 -27.12 -9.11
N ARG A 160 0.93 -28.15 -8.27
CA ARG A 160 1.71 -29.38 -8.43
C ARG A 160 1.35 -30.10 -9.74
N GLU A 161 0.07 -30.14 -10.07
CA GLU A 161 -0.42 -30.74 -11.33
C GLU A 161 0.07 -29.94 -12.55
N GLN A 162 0.00 -28.61 -12.50
CA GLN A 162 0.54 -27.71 -13.51
C GLN A 162 2.05 -27.94 -13.73
N LEU A 163 2.82 -28.05 -12.64
CA LEU A 163 4.26 -28.29 -12.71
C LEU A 163 4.61 -29.69 -13.22
N ALA A 164 3.85 -30.72 -12.82
CA ALA A 164 4.03 -32.09 -13.29
C ALA A 164 3.79 -32.21 -14.81
N ALA A 165 2.82 -31.46 -15.35
CA ALA A 165 2.54 -31.40 -16.78
C ALA A 165 3.68 -30.76 -17.59
N ILE A 166 4.49 -29.89 -16.98
CA ILE A 166 5.68 -29.30 -17.62
C ILE A 166 6.84 -30.29 -17.59
N SER A 167 7.10 -30.89 -16.43
CA SER A 167 8.13 -31.92 -16.27
C SER A 167 7.80 -32.77 -15.04
N PRO A 168 7.63 -34.11 -15.21
CA PRO A 168 7.36 -35.02 -14.09
C PRO A 168 8.41 -34.97 -12.98
N ASP A 169 9.65 -34.63 -13.32
CA ASP A 169 10.78 -34.50 -12.38
C ASP A 169 10.60 -33.38 -11.35
N ILE A 170 9.70 -32.41 -11.61
CA ILE A 170 9.45 -31.28 -10.70
C ILE A 170 8.57 -31.71 -9.53
N ALA A 171 7.59 -32.59 -9.76
CA ALA A 171 6.59 -32.93 -8.75
C ALA A 171 7.21 -33.47 -7.43
N PRO A 172 8.23 -34.36 -7.44
CA PRO A 172 8.90 -34.80 -6.22
C PRO A 172 9.62 -33.70 -5.45
N ALA A 173 9.96 -32.59 -6.11
CA ALA A 173 10.59 -31.42 -5.50
C ALA A 173 9.58 -30.41 -4.95
N THR A 174 8.28 -30.71 -4.94
CA THR A 174 7.23 -29.79 -4.47
C THR A 174 6.59 -30.23 -3.16
N GLU A 175 6.13 -29.29 -2.37
CA GLU A 175 5.31 -29.57 -1.18
C GLU A 175 4.18 -28.54 -1.06
N VAL A 176 2.94 -29.03 -0.97
CA VAL A 176 1.76 -28.16 -0.78
C VAL A 176 1.67 -27.82 0.70
N VAL A 177 1.97 -26.56 1.02
CA VAL A 177 1.93 -26.05 2.38
C VAL A 177 0.78 -25.08 2.61
N GLY A 178 0.13 -24.58 1.54
CA GLY A 178 -0.84 -23.49 1.63
C GLY A 178 -0.17 -22.12 1.52
N ASP A 179 -0.91 -21.05 1.76
CA ASP A 179 -0.36 -19.68 1.73
C ASP A 179 -0.38 -19.02 3.12
N PRO A 180 0.78 -18.86 3.79
CA PRO A 180 0.86 -18.19 5.08
C PRO A 180 0.41 -16.72 5.05
N THR A 181 0.42 -16.06 3.88
CA THR A 181 -0.03 -14.67 3.75
C THR A 181 -1.54 -14.58 3.94
N LEU A 182 -2.31 -15.51 3.34
CA LEU A 182 -3.76 -15.58 3.52
C LEU A 182 -4.14 -15.86 4.97
N ASP A 183 -3.44 -16.76 5.66
CA ASP A 183 -3.65 -17.02 7.09
C ASP A 183 -3.53 -15.72 7.90
N ARG A 184 -2.47 -14.94 7.65
CA ARG A 184 -2.23 -13.65 8.30
C ARG A 184 -3.32 -12.63 7.96
N LEU A 185 -3.73 -12.55 6.70
CA LEU A 185 -4.83 -11.68 6.26
C LEU A 185 -6.14 -12.02 6.97
N ARG A 186 -6.51 -13.31 7.03
CA ARG A 186 -7.71 -13.79 7.73
C ARG A 186 -7.65 -13.50 9.23
N ALA A 187 -6.53 -13.80 9.88
CA ALA A 187 -6.31 -13.50 11.30
C ALA A 187 -6.38 -12.00 11.63
N SER A 188 -6.11 -11.14 10.63
CA SER A 188 -6.06 -9.69 10.79
C SER A 188 -7.35 -8.98 10.40
N ARG A 189 -8.35 -9.69 9.85
CA ARG A 189 -9.67 -9.11 9.49
C ARG A 189 -10.32 -8.32 10.64
N PRO A 190 -10.28 -8.76 11.92
CA PRO A 190 -10.86 -7.99 13.03
C PRO A 190 -10.19 -6.63 13.28
N LEU A 191 -8.99 -6.39 12.74
CA LEU A 191 -8.25 -5.13 12.91
C LEU A 191 -8.63 -4.07 11.85
N ARG A 192 -9.67 -4.32 11.03
CA ARG A 192 -10.09 -3.43 9.94
C ARG A 192 -10.28 -1.98 10.39
N ALA A 193 -10.94 -1.74 11.52
CA ALA A 193 -11.17 -0.39 12.04
C ALA A 193 -9.85 0.34 12.34
N LEU A 194 -8.89 -0.35 12.99
CA LEU A 194 -7.56 0.22 13.28
C LEU A 194 -6.79 0.54 12.00
N TYR A 195 -6.89 -0.30 10.96
CA TYR A 195 -6.24 0.00 9.68
C TYR A 195 -6.87 1.23 9.01
N ARG A 196 -8.19 1.40 9.08
CA ARG A 196 -8.87 2.59 8.53
C ARG A 196 -8.51 3.87 9.27
N GLU A 197 -8.34 3.80 10.58
CA GLU A 197 -7.83 4.91 11.39
C GLU A 197 -6.40 5.29 10.97
N ALA A 198 -5.52 4.30 10.82
CA ALA A 198 -4.13 4.52 10.37
C ALA A 198 -4.04 5.12 8.95
N PHE A 199 -5.03 4.87 8.10
CA PHE A 199 -5.16 5.48 6.78
C PHE A 199 -5.97 6.79 6.78
N GLY A 200 -6.37 7.31 7.94
CA GLY A 200 -7.21 8.51 8.02
C GLY A 200 -8.53 8.40 7.25
N THR A 201 -9.00 7.18 6.97
CA THR A 201 -10.18 6.94 6.12
C THR A 201 -11.46 7.26 6.88
N GLY A 202 -11.53 6.93 8.17
CA GLY A 202 -12.75 7.08 8.95
C GLY A 202 -13.91 6.28 8.34
N ASP A 203 -15.04 6.94 8.11
CA ASP A 203 -16.25 6.35 7.51
C ASP A 203 -16.28 6.44 5.97
N ARG A 204 -15.30 7.11 5.35
CA ARG A 204 -15.22 7.28 3.89
C ARG A 204 -15.03 5.94 3.18
N THR A 205 -15.49 5.83 1.94
CA THR A 205 -15.25 4.66 1.10
C THR A 205 -13.77 4.62 0.67
N LEU A 206 -13.05 3.55 1.02
CA LEU A 206 -11.64 3.35 0.66
C LEU A 206 -11.50 2.57 -0.64
N ILE A 207 -10.95 3.23 -1.66
CA ILE A 207 -10.59 2.64 -2.95
C ILE A 207 -9.10 2.34 -2.96
N VAL A 208 -8.73 1.06 -3.12
CA VAL A 208 -7.33 0.63 -3.24
C VAL A 208 -7.00 0.31 -4.68
N ILE A 209 -5.98 0.95 -5.22
CA ILE A 209 -5.39 0.63 -6.52
C ILE A 209 -4.18 -0.27 -6.28
N ALA A 210 -4.24 -1.52 -6.72
CA ALA A 210 -3.15 -2.48 -6.62
C ALA A 210 -2.59 -2.78 -8.01
N SER A 211 -1.45 -2.17 -8.33
CA SER A 211 -0.81 -2.28 -9.65
C SER A 211 0.39 -3.22 -9.60
N THR A 212 0.47 -4.13 -10.57
CA THR A 212 1.71 -4.85 -10.91
C THR A 212 2.72 -3.90 -11.57
N TRP A 213 3.71 -4.45 -12.27
CA TRP A 213 4.75 -3.70 -12.98
C TRP A 213 4.79 -4.14 -14.45
N GLY A 214 5.49 -3.36 -15.28
CA GLY A 214 5.54 -3.57 -16.73
C GLY A 214 4.40 -2.88 -17.47
N GLU A 215 4.43 -2.97 -18.80
CA GLU A 215 3.55 -2.20 -19.69
C GLU A 215 2.06 -2.55 -19.57
N HIS A 216 1.74 -3.73 -19.03
CA HIS A 216 0.38 -4.20 -18.83
C HIS A 216 -0.15 -3.97 -17.41
N SER A 217 0.64 -3.36 -16.53
CA SER A 217 0.17 -2.98 -15.19
C SER A 217 -0.86 -1.84 -15.24
N ALA A 218 -1.73 -1.78 -14.23
CA ALA A 218 -2.78 -0.78 -14.11
C ALA A 218 -2.22 0.64 -14.24
N ILE A 219 -1.13 0.94 -13.53
CA ILE A 219 -0.51 2.27 -13.55
C ILE A 219 0.20 2.57 -14.89
N ALA A 220 0.72 1.56 -15.60
CA ALA A 220 1.35 1.79 -16.90
C ALA A 220 0.29 2.04 -18.00
N ARG A 221 -0.81 1.31 -17.96
CA ARG A 221 -1.95 1.49 -18.89
C ARG A 221 -2.67 2.80 -18.65
N TRP A 222 -2.86 3.14 -17.39
CA TRP A 222 -3.61 4.32 -17.00
C TRP A 222 -2.86 5.13 -15.93
N ARG A 223 -1.78 5.79 -16.36
CA ARG A 223 -0.92 6.63 -15.50
C ARG A 223 -1.68 7.69 -14.72
N THR A 224 -2.75 8.21 -15.31
CA THR A 224 -3.60 9.26 -14.71
C THR A 224 -4.72 8.71 -13.82
N LEU A 225 -4.85 7.40 -13.63
CA LEU A 225 -5.92 6.80 -12.83
C LEU A 225 -6.01 7.38 -11.41
N PRO A 226 -4.92 7.52 -10.62
CA PRO A 226 -5.02 8.11 -9.28
C PRO A 226 -5.58 9.54 -9.31
N VAL A 227 -5.06 10.38 -10.21
CA VAL A 227 -5.52 11.77 -10.39
C VAL A 227 -6.99 11.81 -10.82
N ARG A 228 -7.41 10.94 -11.75
CA ARG A 228 -8.78 10.88 -12.23
C ARG A 228 -9.78 10.40 -11.18
N LEU A 229 -9.38 9.48 -10.30
CA LEU A 229 -10.20 9.09 -9.15
C LEU A 229 -10.38 10.27 -8.20
N LEU A 230 -9.28 10.91 -7.81
CA LEU A 230 -9.29 12.03 -6.86
C LEU A 230 -10.01 13.27 -7.42
N SER A 231 -10.03 13.47 -8.74
CA SER A 231 -10.78 14.56 -9.37
C SER A 231 -12.25 14.24 -9.64
N ALA A 232 -12.65 12.99 -9.49
CA ALA A 232 -14.00 12.53 -9.74
C ALA A 232 -14.81 12.23 -8.48
N LEU A 233 -14.13 11.98 -7.36
CA LEU A 233 -14.73 11.56 -6.10
C LEU A 233 -14.76 12.72 -5.11
N ASP A 234 -15.86 12.83 -4.36
CA ASP A 234 -15.97 13.73 -3.21
C ASP A 234 -14.97 13.32 -2.13
N ALA A 235 -14.06 14.24 -1.76
CA ALA A 235 -13.01 14.01 -0.78
C ALA A 235 -13.55 13.67 0.61
N ASP A 236 -14.78 14.09 0.90
CA ASP A 236 -15.47 13.80 2.16
C ASP A 236 -16.22 12.47 2.15
N ALA A 237 -16.39 11.83 0.99
CA ALA A 237 -17.03 10.53 0.87
C ALA A 237 -16.04 9.40 0.55
N TYR A 238 -14.87 9.74 -0.01
CA TYR A 238 -13.90 8.76 -0.52
C TYR A 238 -12.47 9.02 -0.04
N GLN A 239 -11.72 7.92 0.08
CA GLN A 239 -10.27 7.92 0.22
C GLN A 239 -9.67 7.02 -0.86
N VAL A 240 -8.57 7.45 -1.48
CA VAL A 240 -7.85 6.67 -2.49
C VAL A 240 -6.47 6.28 -1.96
N LEU A 241 -6.09 5.02 -2.17
CA LEU A 241 -4.80 4.47 -1.77
C LEU A 241 -4.18 3.70 -2.95
N LEU A 242 -2.88 3.91 -3.19
CA LEU A 242 -2.13 3.26 -4.25
C LEU A 242 -1.05 2.34 -3.68
N VAL A 243 -1.09 1.08 -4.10
CA VAL A 243 -0.04 0.06 -3.90
C VAL A 243 0.64 -0.21 -5.22
N LEU A 244 1.94 0.08 -5.29
CA LEU A 244 2.80 -0.20 -6.43
C LEU A 244 3.68 -1.42 -6.16
N HIS A 245 3.88 -2.26 -7.17
CA HIS A 245 4.79 -3.39 -7.08
C HIS A 245 6.24 -2.95 -6.74
N PRO A 246 6.99 -3.67 -5.87
CA PRO A 246 8.36 -3.31 -5.47
C PRO A 246 9.34 -3.05 -6.62
N ASN A 247 9.21 -3.74 -7.75
CA ASN A 247 10.06 -3.50 -8.93
C ASN A 247 9.92 -2.08 -9.50
N ILE A 248 8.78 -1.40 -9.32
CA ILE A 248 8.62 0.00 -9.75
C ILE A 248 9.50 0.90 -8.89
N TRP A 249 9.48 0.69 -7.57
CA TRP A 249 10.34 1.41 -6.62
C TRP A 249 11.81 1.16 -6.86
N SER A 250 12.21 -0.10 -7.07
CA SER A 250 13.59 -0.44 -7.41
C SER A 250 14.06 0.21 -8.71
N ARG A 251 13.18 0.32 -9.72
CA ARG A 251 13.53 0.86 -11.04
C ARG A 251 13.63 2.39 -11.07
N TYR A 252 12.71 3.09 -10.41
CA TYR A 252 12.56 4.54 -10.55
C TYR A 252 12.93 5.32 -9.29
N GLY A 253 12.97 4.66 -8.13
CA GLY A 253 13.22 5.29 -6.84
C GLY A 253 12.02 6.08 -6.31
N ARG A 254 12.01 6.30 -5.00
CA ARG A 254 10.93 7.00 -4.28
C ARG A 254 10.70 8.42 -4.79
N LEU A 255 11.77 9.20 -4.92
CA LEU A 255 11.70 10.60 -5.36
C LEU A 255 10.98 10.74 -6.70
N GLN A 256 11.33 9.92 -7.69
CA GLN A 256 10.74 10.01 -9.02
C GLN A 256 9.26 9.65 -9.03
N ILE A 257 8.88 8.63 -8.26
CA ILE A 257 7.48 8.22 -8.10
C ILE A 257 6.66 9.32 -7.44
N GLU A 258 7.17 9.93 -6.36
CA GLU A 258 6.50 11.03 -5.67
C GLU A 258 6.37 12.28 -6.55
N VAL A 259 7.36 12.58 -7.41
CA VAL A 259 7.28 13.66 -8.40
C VAL A 259 6.20 13.40 -9.44
N TRP A 260 6.08 12.18 -9.96
CA TRP A 260 5.02 11.84 -10.92
C TRP A 260 3.62 11.86 -10.31
N LEU A 261 3.52 11.59 -9.00
CA LEU A 261 2.25 11.55 -8.27
C LEU A 261 2.00 12.81 -7.45
N SER A 262 2.77 13.90 -7.63
CA SER A 262 2.71 15.08 -6.76
C SER A 262 1.30 15.63 -6.59
N ALA A 263 0.61 15.92 -7.70
CA ALA A 263 -0.77 16.42 -7.67
C ALA A 263 -1.73 15.45 -6.96
N ALA A 264 -1.57 14.14 -7.15
CA ALA A 264 -2.39 13.14 -6.48
C ALA A 264 -2.07 13.07 -4.97
N LEU A 265 -0.79 13.14 -4.60
CA LEU A 265 -0.36 13.18 -3.19
C LEU A 265 -0.90 14.44 -2.49
N ASP A 266 -0.83 15.60 -3.14
CA ASP A 266 -1.37 16.86 -2.62
C ASP A 266 -2.91 16.85 -2.58
N ALA A 267 -3.54 16.01 -3.40
CA ALA A 267 -4.97 15.69 -3.34
C ALA A 267 -5.33 14.62 -2.29
N GLY A 268 -4.38 14.17 -1.47
CA GLY A 268 -4.63 13.21 -0.38
C GLY A 268 -4.50 11.74 -0.78
N LEU A 269 -3.87 11.41 -1.92
CA LEU A 269 -3.53 10.02 -2.25
C LEU A 269 -2.63 9.41 -1.17
N ILE A 270 -3.01 8.25 -0.65
CA ILE A 270 -2.12 7.45 0.20
C ILE A 270 -1.26 6.56 -0.68
N LEU A 271 0.02 6.88 -0.81
CA LEU A 271 0.99 6.04 -1.51
C LEU A 271 1.66 5.09 -0.52
N MET A 272 1.39 3.80 -0.65
CA MET A 272 1.98 2.81 0.26
C MET A 272 3.43 2.50 -0.11
N PRO A 273 4.37 2.53 0.86
CA PRO A 273 5.73 2.08 0.63
C PRO A 273 5.77 0.57 0.37
N PRO A 274 6.78 0.05 -0.35
CA PRO A 274 6.83 -1.37 -0.68
C PRO A 274 7.08 -2.29 0.54
N GLU A 275 7.60 -1.75 1.65
CA GLU A 275 7.99 -2.55 2.83
C GLU A 275 6.82 -3.08 3.65
N SER A 276 5.68 -2.38 3.63
CA SER A 276 4.57 -2.75 4.50
C SER A 276 3.23 -2.15 4.08
N GLY A 277 2.16 -2.66 4.70
CA GLY A 277 0.86 -2.01 4.72
C GLY A 277 -0.09 -2.32 3.56
N TRP A 278 0.37 -2.94 2.46
CA TRP A 278 -0.54 -3.41 1.41
C TRP A 278 -1.58 -4.40 1.95
N HIS A 279 -1.18 -5.28 2.88
CA HIS A 279 -2.09 -6.23 3.52
C HIS A 279 -3.21 -5.52 4.29
N ALA A 280 -2.84 -4.51 5.09
CA ALA A 280 -3.76 -3.69 5.85
C ALA A 280 -4.69 -2.89 4.91
N ALA A 281 -4.16 -2.39 3.79
CA ALA A 281 -4.92 -1.71 2.76
C ALA A 281 -6.02 -2.61 2.17
N LEU A 282 -5.68 -3.86 1.80
CA LEU A 282 -6.69 -4.80 1.29
C LEU A 282 -7.77 -5.13 2.33
N ILE A 283 -7.40 -5.30 3.60
CA ILE A 283 -8.38 -5.54 4.68
C ILE A 283 -9.31 -4.33 4.86
N ALA A 284 -8.74 -3.12 4.89
CA ALA A 284 -9.44 -1.86 5.07
C ALA A 284 -10.31 -1.46 3.88
N ALA A 285 -9.96 -1.91 2.66
CA ALA A 285 -10.63 -1.53 1.42
C ALA A 285 -12.13 -1.82 1.43
N ASP A 286 -12.88 -0.92 0.81
CA ASP A 286 -14.28 -1.14 0.42
C ASP A 286 -14.37 -1.62 -1.03
N GLN A 287 -13.36 -1.33 -1.85
CA GLN A 287 -13.23 -1.80 -3.23
C GLN A 287 -11.76 -1.80 -3.67
N VAL A 288 -11.41 -2.73 -4.56
CA VAL A 288 -10.04 -2.84 -5.11
C VAL A 288 -10.05 -2.74 -6.63
N ILE A 289 -9.26 -1.82 -7.17
CA ILE A 289 -8.90 -1.77 -8.58
C ILE A 289 -7.57 -2.50 -8.74
N THR A 290 -7.51 -3.51 -9.60
CA THR A 290 -6.29 -4.31 -9.79
C THR A 290 -6.09 -4.71 -11.25
N ASP A 291 -4.99 -5.39 -11.53
CA ASP A 291 -4.65 -5.95 -12.84
C ASP A 291 -4.38 -7.46 -12.69
N HIS A 292 -3.51 -8.03 -13.52
CA HIS A 292 -3.16 -9.46 -13.57
C HIS A 292 -2.23 -9.93 -12.42
N GLY A 293 -2.25 -9.24 -11.27
CA GLY A 293 -1.39 -9.51 -10.11
C GLY A 293 -2.02 -10.42 -9.05
N SER A 294 -1.18 -10.97 -8.16
CA SER A 294 -1.62 -11.78 -7.03
C SER A 294 -2.48 -11.02 -6.01
N LEU A 295 -2.34 -9.70 -5.92
CA LEU A 295 -3.16 -8.88 -5.01
C LEU A 295 -4.65 -8.95 -5.37
N GLY A 296 -5.00 -9.17 -6.64
CA GLY A 296 -6.39 -9.41 -7.05
C GLY A 296 -6.96 -10.70 -6.46
N LEU A 297 -6.17 -11.77 -6.41
CA LEU A 297 -6.59 -13.04 -5.79
C LEU A 297 -6.73 -12.92 -4.26
N PHE A 298 -5.84 -12.18 -3.59
CA PHE A 298 -6.01 -11.89 -2.17
C PHE A 298 -7.24 -11.03 -1.89
N ALA A 299 -7.51 -10.02 -2.72
CA ALA A 299 -8.70 -9.19 -2.62
C ALA A 299 -9.99 -10.01 -2.86
N ALA A 300 -9.98 -10.92 -3.84
CA ALA A 300 -11.05 -11.88 -4.06
C ALA A 300 -11.27 -12.79 -2.84
N ALA A 301 -10.21 -13.35 -2.26
CA ALA A 301 -10.30 -14.19 -1.05
C ALA A 301 -10.66 -13.41 0.23
N LEU A 302 -10.55 -12.08 0.19
CA LEU A 302 -11.06 -11.16 1.21
C LEU A 302 -12.49 -10.69 0.92
N ASP A 303 -13.11 -11.24 -0.12
CA ASP A 303 -14.47 -10.92 -0.58
C ASP A 303 -14.64 -9.42 -0.85
N LYS A 304 -13.70 -8.87 -1.63
CA LYS A 304 -13.72 -7.46 -2.03
C LYS A 304 -14.35 -7.29 -3.41
N PRO A 305 -15.21 -6.27 -3.60
CA PRO A 305 -15.60 -5.82 -4.93
C PRO A 305 -14.35 -5.47 -5.75
N LEU A 306 -14.27 -6.00 -6.98
CA LEU A 306 -13.11 -5.83 -7.86
C LEU A 306 -13.47 -5.05 -9.12
N LEU A 307 -12.55 -4.19 -9.55
CA LEU A 307 -12.49 -3.65 -10.90
C LEU A 307 -11.12 -3.98 -11.53
N MET A 308 -11.16 -4.59 -12.70
CA MET A 308 -10.00 -5.11 -13.40
C MET A 308 -9.52 -4.12 -14.47
N ALA A 309 -8.33 -3.55 -14.28
CA ALA A 309 -7.62 -2.69 -15.23
C ALA A 309 -6.98 -3.47 -16.40
N GLY A 310 -7.36 -4.74 -16.56
CA GLY A 310 -7.09 -5.62 -17.68
C GLY A 310 -6.03 -6.71 -17.41
N GLY A 311 -6.05 -7.74 -18.25
CA GLY A 311 -5.09 -8.86 -18.20
C GLY A 311 -3.76 -8.56 -18.86
N ALA A 312 -2.83 -9.51 -18.88
CA ALA A 312 -1.58 -9.40 -19.62
C ALA A 312 -1.39 -10.58 -20.57
N ALA A 313 -0.75 -10.34 -21.73
CA ALA A 313 -0.56 -11.38 -22.73
C ALA A 313 0.32 -12.51 -22.21
N GLU A 314 1.18 -12.22 -21.24
CA GLU A 314 2.04 -13.22 -20.62
C GLU A 314 1.38 -13.98 -19.46
N THR A 315 0.12 -13.70 -19.12
CA THR A 315 -0.64 -14.49 -18.16
C THR A 315 -0.86 -15.91 -18.70
N VAL A 316 -0.57 -16.93 -17.89
CA VAL A 316 -0.73 -18.33 -18.24
C VAL A 316 -2.23 -18.68 -18.28
N THR A 317 -2.71 -19.15 -19.42
CA THR A 317 -4.11 -19.58 -19.62
C THR A 317 -4.50 -20.69 -18.64
N GLY A 318 -5.75 -20.69 -18.17
CA GLY A 318 -6.30 -21.70 -17.26
C GLY A 318 -5.90 -21.52 -15.79
N THR A 319 -5.00 -20.58 -15.48
CA THR A 319 -4.65 -20.25 -14.10
C THR A 319 -5.75 -19.46 -13.39
N PRO A 320 -5.82 -19.49 -12.05
CA PRO A 320 -6.78 -18.69 -11.29
C PRO A 320 -6.70 -17.18 -11.56
N VAL A 321 -5.50 -16.63 -11.83
CA VAL A 321 -5.37 -15.21 -12.23
C VAL A 321 -6.05 -14.92 -13.56
N ALA A 322 -5.92 -15.82 -14.54
CA ALA A 322 -6.60 -15.69 -15.83
C ALA A 322 -8.12 -15.73 -15.64
N ALA A 323 -8.61 -16.71 -14.88
CA ALA A 323 -10.03 -16.84 -14.56
C ALA A 323 -10.58 -15.60 -13.82
N LEU A 324 -9.84 -15.06 -12.85
CA LEU A 324 -10.25 -13.83 -12.15
C LEU A 324 -10.30 -12.62 -13.09
N THR A 325 -9.32 -12.49 -13.97
CA THR A 325 -9.28 -11.38 -14.95
C THR A 325 -10.46 -11.42 -15.93
N GLU A 326 -10.94 -12.63 -16.25
CA GLU A 326 -12.11 -12.83 -17.10
C GLU A 326 -13.43 -12.60 -16.36
N ALA A 327 -13.53 -13.08 -15.12
CA ALA A 327 -14.74 -13.00 -14.31
C ALA A 327 -14.99 -11.61 -13.69
N ALA A 328 -13.93 -10.90 -13.31
CA ALA A 328 -14.05 -9.59 -12.68
C ALA A 328 -14.50 -8.51 -13.68
N GLU A 329 -15.26 -7.53 -13.18
CA GLU A 329 -15.70 -6.41 -14.00
C GLU A 329 -14.51 -5.59 -14.51
N ARG A 330 -14.54 -5.23 -15.80
CA ARG A 330 -13.44 -4.49 -16.43
C ARG A 330 -13.61 -3.00 -16.24
N LEU A 331 -12.54 -2.36 -15.79
CA LEU A 331 -12.41 -0.91 -15.77
C LEU A 331 -12.25 -0.37 -17.20
N ARG A 332 -13.11 0.57 -17.58
CA ARG A 332 -13.19 1.19 -18.90
C ARG A 332 -12.78 2.67 -18.80
N PRO A 333 -11.61 3.08 -19.33
CA PRO A 333 -11.10 4.44 -19.17
C PRO A 333 -11.93 5.56 -19.80
N GLY A 334 -12.84 5.22 -20.73
CA GLY A 334 -13.70 6.18 -21.44
C GLY A 334 -15.07 6.40 -20.80
N ASP A 335 -15.47 5.54 -19.86
CA ASP A 335 -16.79 5.58 -19.23
C ASP A 335 -16.72 6.36 -17.90
N ASP A 336 -17.87 6.71 -17.33
CA ASP A 336 -17.92 7.42 -16.04
C ASP A 336 -17.29 6.56 -14.93
N LEU A 337 -16.25 7.11 -14.30
CA LEU A 337 -15.46 6.38 -13.31
C LEU A 337 -16.21 6.17 -12.00
N VAL A 338 -17.04 7.14 -11.59
CA VAL A 338 -17.82 7.05 -10.34
C VAL A 338 -18.91 6.01 -10.50
N GLN A 339 -19.61 6.01 -11.63
CA GLN A 339 -20.64 5.03 -11.95
C GLN A 339 -20.07 3.61 -12.00
N GLN A 340 -18.91 3.40 -12.64
CA GLN A 340 -18.23 2.10 -12.66
C GLN A 340 -17.89 1.60 -11.25
N LEU A 341 -17.41 2.48 -10.37
CA LEU A 341 -17.11 2.12 -8.98
C LEU A 341 -18.37 1.71 -8.22
N ASP A 342 -19.44 2.51 -8.33
CA ASP A 342 -20.73 2.24 -7.71
C ASP A 342 -21.36 0.94 -8.20
N ASP A 343 -21.39 0.73 -9.52
CA ASP A 343 -22.00 -0.44 -10.12
C ASP A 343 -21.25 -1.72 -9.75
N ALA A 344 -19.91 -1.69 -9.76
CA ALA A 344 -19.10 -2.83 -9.34
C ALA A 344 -19.28 -3.16 -7.85
N ARG A 345 -19.47 -2.16 -6.98
CA ARG A 345 -19.82 -2.41 -5.56
C ARG A 345 -21.23 -2.98 -5.40
N LYS A 346 -22.23 -2.42 -6.10
CA LYS A 346 -23.63 -2.86 -6.03
C LYS A 346 -23.84 -4.26 -6.58
N ARG A 347 -23.09 -4.64 -7.62
CA ARG A 347 -23.18 -5.96 -8.28
C ARG A 347 -22.34 -7.04 -7.60
N HIS A 348 -21.46 -6.67 -6.67
CA HIS A 348 -20.66 -7.66 -5.94
C HIS A 348 -21.55 -8.53 -5.07
N VAL A 349 -21.42 -9.85 -5.23
CA VAL A 349 -22.07 -10.85 -4.39
C VAL A 349 -21.01 -11.52 -3.52
N PRO A 350 -21.22 -11.62 -2.19
CA PRO A 350 -20.31 -12.36 -1.31
C PRO A 350 -20.05 -13.78 -1.80
N GLY A 351 -18.78 -14.18 -1.87
CA GLY A 351 -18.36 -15.50 -2.34
C GLY A 351 -18.35 -15.67 -3.87
N GLN A 352 -18.61 -14.62 -4.66
CA GLN A 352 -18.67 -14.71 -6.13
C GLN A 352 -17.38 -15.23 -6.79
N PHE A 353 -16.26 -15.22 -6.07
CA PHE A 353 -14.95 -15.67 -6.56
C PHE A 353 -14.43 -16.92 -5.83
N ASP A 354 -15.24 -17.57 -4.98
CA ASP A 354 -14.82 -18.70 -4.16
C ASP A 354 -14.26 -19.84 -5.02
N ASP A 355 -14.96 -20.20 -6.10
CA ASP A 355 -14.52 -21.21 -7.09
C ASP A 355 -13.13 -20.92 -7.68
N ILE A 356 -12.73 -19.66 -7.78
CA ILE A 356 -11.40 -19.25 -8.26
C ILE A 356 -10.40 -19.29 -7.11
N THR A 357 -10.77 -18.78 -5.94
CA THR A 357 -9.85 -18.70 -4.80
C THR A 357 -9.56 -20.04 -4.15
N ASP A 358 -10.51 -20.98 -4.16
CA ASP A 358 -10.33 -22.35 -3.67
C ASP A 358 -9.25 -23.10 -4.47
N ARG A 359 -9.03 -22.70 -5.72
CA ARG A 359 -7.97 -23.23 -6.59
C ARG A 359 -6.58 -22.61 -6.34
N VAL A 360 -6.50 -21.64 -5.42
CA VAL A 360 -5.27 -20.90 -5.07
C VAL A 360 -4.81 -21.21 -3.65
N PHE A 361 -5.73 -21.50 -2.75
CA PHE A 361 -5.48 -21.55 -1.31
C PHE A 361 -5.91 -22.89 -0.70
N ASP A 362 -5.00 -23.87 -0.66
CA ASP A 362 -5.14 -25.07 0.19
C ASP A 362 -4.71 -24.77 1.63
N HIS A 363 -5.07 -25.67 2.56
CA HIS A 363 -4.62 -25.66 3.96
C HIS A 363 -4.84 -24.33 4.68
N VAL A 364 -5.95 -23.65 4.39
CA VAL A 364 -6.22 -22.35 4.99
C VAL A 364 -6.39 -22.46 6.50
N GLY A 365 -5.65 -21.64 7.25
CA GLY A 365 -5.53 -21.68 8.71
C GLY A 365 -4.40 -22.59 9.22
N GLU A 366 -3.81 -23.41 8.36
CA GLU A 366 -2.74 -24.35 8.71
C GLU A 366 -1.42 -24.03 8.01
N ALA A 367 -1.40 -23.12 7.03
CA ALA A 367 -0.28 -22.94 6.14
C ALA A 367 1.00 -22.52 6.85
N THR A 368 0.88 -21.63 7.84
CA THR A 368 2.01 -21.22 8.70
C THR A 368 2.60 -22.41 9.47
N ARG A 369 1.75 -23.34 9.95
CA ARG A 369 2.20 -24.54 10.65
C ARG A 369 2.84 -25.54 9.69
N ASN A 370 2.30 -25.67 8.48
CA ASN A 370 2.81 -26.60 7.48
C ASN A 370 4.19 -26.19 6.96
N ILE A 371 4.40 -24.90 6.68
CA ILE A 371 5.74 -24.41 6.29
C ILE A 371 6.74 -24.57 7.43
N GLN A 372 6.35 -24.33 8.68
CA GLN A 372 7.21 -24.56 9.85
C GLN A 372 7.58 -26.04 9.98
N ARG A 373 6.61 -26.97 9.86
CA ARG A 373 6.88 -28.42 9.87
C ARG A 373 7.86 -28.83 8.78
N LEU A 374 7.72 -28.28 7.56
CA LEU A 374 8.66 -28.51 6.47
C LEU A 374 10.07 -28.04 6.85
N ILE A 375 10.21 -26.79 7.32
CA ILE A 375 11.51 -26.23 7.73
C ILE A 375 12.18 -27.09 8.81
N TYR A 376 11.46 -27.39 9.87
CA TYR A 376 12.00 -28.13 11.03
C TYR A 376 12.32 -29.59 10.69
N ARG A 377 11.51 -30.24 9.85
CA ARG A 377 11.83 -31.57 9.32
C ARG A 377 13.11 -31.57 8.47
N ARG A 378 13.40 -30.47 7.75
CA ARG A 378 14.67 -30.34 7.00
C ARG A 378 15.87 -30.01 7.88
N LEU A 379 15.65 -29.44 9.05
CA LEU A 379 16.68 -29.22 10.07
C LEU A 379 16.90 -30.44 10.99
N ASP A 380 16.05 -31.47 10.89
CA ASP A 380 16.04 -32.64 11.77
C ASP A 380 15.85 -32.30 13.26
N ILE A 381 14.97 -31.32 13.54
CA ILE A 381 14.61 -30.91 14.90
C ILE A 381 13.10 -30.74 15.03
N THR A 382 12.59 -30.89 16.26
CA THR A 382 11.16 -30.69 16.56
C THR A 382 10.86 -29.19 16.72
N PRO A 383 9.78 -28.66 16.11
CA PRO A 383 9.37 -27.27 16.31
C PRO A 383 8.93 -27.03 17.77
N PRO A 384 9.14 -25.82 18.33
CA PRO A 384 8.71 -25.49 19.68
C PRO A 384 7.20 -25.67 19.88
N ALA A 385 6.78 -26.27 21.00
CA ALA A 385 5.38 -26.62 21.25
C ALA A 385 4.46 -25.42 21.59
N HIS A 386 5.02 -24.27 22.01
CA HIS A 386 4.26 -23.18 22.64
C HIS A 386 4.11 -21.91 21.78
N THR A 387 4.61 -21.89 20.54
CA THR A 387 4.64 -20.67 19.74
C THR A 387 3.57 -20.69 18.64
N SER A 388 2.56 -19.83 18.75
CA SER A 388 1.75 -19.48 17.59
C SER A 388 2.61 -18.64 16.64
N SER A 389 3.17 -19.28 15.61
CA SER A 389 3.93 -18.58 14.56
C SER A 389 3.06 -17.68 13.68
N LEU A 390 1.73 -17.80 13.78
CA LEU A 390 0.79 -16.93 13.08
C LEU A 390 0.71 -15.57 13.79
N THR A 391 1.21 -14.53 13.14
CA THR A 391 1.15 -13.14 13.63
C THR A 391 0.18 -12.31 12.79
N ARG A 392 -0.63 -11.49 13.46
CA ARG A 392 -1.46 -10.48 12.78
C ARG A 392 -0.58 -9.44 12.08
N ILE A 393 -1.10 -8.85 11.03
CA ILE A 393 -0.44 -7.80 10.26
C ILE A 393 -0.32 -6.55 11.14
N PRO A 394 0.88 -5.93 11.23
CA PRO A 394 1.05 -4.71 12.00
C PRO A 394 0.24 -3.55 11.40
N VAL A 395 -0.14 -2.60 12.25
CA VAL A 395 -0.74 -1.33 11.80
C VAL A 395 0.33 -0.57 10.98
N PRO A 396 0.02 -0.17 9.74
CA PRO A 396 1.02 0.49 8.90
C PRO A 396 1.26 1.94 9.34
N HIS A 397 2.48 2.40 9.12
CA HIS A 397 2.80 3.83 9.15
C HIS A 397 2.75 4.36 7.72
N CYS A 398 1.84 5.31 7.46
CA CYS A 398 1.76 5.98 6.16
C CYS A 398 1.81 7.50 6.34
N VAL A 399 2.34 8.19 5.34
CA VAL A 399 2.37 9.66 5.31
C VAL A 399 1.16 10.11 4.51
N ILE A 400 0.23 10.78 5.18
CA ILE A 400 -0.96 11.37 4.56
C ILE A 400 -0.70 12.87 4.46
N ARG A 401 -0.69 13.40 3.24
CA ARG A 401 -0.60 14.86 3.04
C ARG A 401 -1.97 15.47 3.27
N THR A 402 -2.02 16.52 4.09
CA THR A 402 -3.23 17.32 4.28
C THR A 402 -3.54 18.04 2.98
N VAL A 403 -4.77 17.89 2.47
CA VAL A 403 -5.24 18.66 1.33
C VAL A 403 -5.41 20.12 1.74
N THR A 404 -4.71 21.02 1.06
CA THR A 404 -4.67 22.45 1.38
C THR A 404 -5.64 23.29 0.57
N GLY A 405 -6.24 22.76 -0.49
CA GLY A 405 -7.22 23.49 -1.29
C GLY A 405 -8.28 22.59 -1.90
N TYR A 406 -9.50 23.09 -1.95
CA TYR A 406 -10.64 22.42 -2.57
C TYR A 406 -11.33 23.34 -3.57
N VAL A 407 -11.77 22.76 -4.68
CA VAL A 407 -12.90 23.28 -5.45
C VAL A 407 -14.15 22.67 -4.86
N VAL A 408 -15.05 23.53 -4.42
CA VAL A 408 -16.28 23.14 -3.74
C VAL A 408 -17.44 23.38 -4.69
N ARG A 409 -18.21 22.32 -4.98
CA ARG A 409 -19.46 22.42 -5.73
C ARG A 409 -20.59 22.53 -4.71
N THR A 410 -21.49 23.48 -4.92
CA THR A 410 -22.55 23.78 -3.95
C THR A 410 -23.91 23.70 -4.61
N ALA A 411 -24.86 23.09 -3.88
CA ALA A 411 -26.27 23.21 -4.18
C ALA A 411 -26.86 24.43 -3.45
N PRO A 412 -27.96 25.02 -3.95
CA PRO A 412 -28.72 26.02 -3.20
C PRO A 412 -29.08 25.51 -1.80
N ILE A 413 -29.17 26.43 -0.83
CA ILE A 413 -29.62 26.10 0.53
C ILE A 413 -31.12 25.80 0.47
N GLU A 414 -31.49 24.55 0.77
CA GLU A 414 -32.87 24.06 0.80
C GLU A 414 -33.18 23.55 2.21
N ASP A 415 -34.30 23.97 2.81
CA ASP A 415 -34.73 23.55 4.15
C ASP A 415 -33.61 23.62 5.22
N ALA A 416 -32.91 24.75 5.27
CA ALA A 416 -31.75 24.99 6.14
C ALA A 416 -30.61 23.96 5.98
N THR A 417 -30.51 23.29 4.82
CA THR A 417 -29.46 22.32 4.51
C THR A 417 -28.59 22.84 3.37
N LEU A 418 -27.28 22.84 3.57
CA LEU A 418 -26.27 23.16 2.57
C LEU A 418 -25.52 21.89 2.20
N THR A 419 -25.64 21.44 0.96
CA THR A 419 -24.88 20.29 0.45
C THR A 419 -23.63 20.76 -0.29
N LEU A 420 -22.47 20.25 0.13
CA LEU A 420 -21.16 20.57 -0.41
C LEU A 420 -20.50 19.30 -0.93
N GLU A 421 -19.95 19.36 -2.14
CA GLU A 421 -19.05 18.34 -2.69
C GLU A 421 -17.66 18.97 -2.79
N ARG A 422 -16.65 18.39 -2.12
CA ARG A 422 -15.29 18.95 -2.10
C ARG A 422 -14.36 18.10 -2.95
N ILE A 423 -13.74 18.71 -3.95
CA ILE A 423 -12.78 18.04 -4.82
C ILE A 423 -11.42 18.74 -4.67
N PRO A 424 -10.32 18.01 -4.40
CA PRO A 424 -9.03 18.65 -4.18
C PRO A 424 -8.58 19.49 -5.38
N ALA A 425 -8.20 20.74 -5.13
CA ALA A 425 -7.94 21.72 -6.16
C ALA A 425 -6.72 21.36 -7.04
N SER A 426 -5.74 20.61 -6.49
CA SER A 426 -4.54 20.15 -7.20
C SER A 426 -4.81 19.18 -8.36
N VAL A 427 -5.96 18.50 -8.34
CA VAL A 427 -6.39 17.55 -9.39
C VAL A 427 -7.66 18.00 -10.11
N TRP A 428 -8.23 19.14 -9.72
CA TRP A 428 -9.45 19.64 -10.33
C TRP A 428 -9.22 20.07 -11.78
N HIS A 429 -10.09 19.60 -12.65
CA HIS A 429 -10.24 20.08 -14.01
C HIS A 429 -11.70 20.41 -14.24
N ARG A 430 -11.97 21.57 -14.86
CA ARG A 430 -13.35 21.98 -15.17
C ARG A 430 -13.99 20.91 -16.05
N ARG A 431 -14.98 20.19 -15.50
CA ARG A 431 -15.81 19.26 -16.26
C ARG A 431 -16.64 20.04 -17.28
N ALA A 432 -16.94 19.43 -18.42
CA ALA A 432 -17.86 19.96 -19.42
C ALA A 432 -19.34 19.82 -18.99
N ASP A 433 -19.60 19.92 -17.69
CA ASP A 433 -20.94 19.78 -17.13
C ASP A 433 -21.57 21.19 -17.05
N PRO A 434 -22.64 21.47 -17.81
CA PRO A 434 -23.26 22.78 -17.83
C PRO A 434 -24.11 23.02 -16.56
N ASP A 435 -23.93 24.20 -15.96
CA ASP A 435 -24.95 24.99 -15.26
C ASP A 435 -25.67 24.44 -14.02
N ARG A 436 -25.37 23.24 -13.49
CA ARG A 436 -26.12 22.70 -12.33
C ARG A 436 -25.62 23.12 -10.94
N TYR A 437 -24.35 23.50 -10.79
CA TYR A 437 -23.75 23.82 -9.48
C TYR A 437 -22.91 25.09 -9.56
N GLU A 438 -23.04 25.95 -8.54
CA GLU A 438 -22.06 27.00 -8.32
C GLU A 438 -20.76 26.38 -7.79
N THR A 439 -19.63 27.01 -8.11
CA THR A 439 -18.31 26.54 -7.67
C THR A 439 -17.48 27.66 -7.10
N HIS A 440 -16.82 27.41 -5.99
CA HIS A 440 -15.81 28.30 -5.42
C HIS A 440 -14.58 27.53 -4.95
N VAL A 441 -13.50 28.25 -4.69
CA VAL A 441 -12.26 27.66 -4.18
C VAL A 441 -12.08 28.06 -2.72
N THR A 442 -11.76 27.09 -1.86
CA THR A 442 -11.25 27.35 -0.51
C THR A 442 -9.83 26.87 -0.42
N ALA A 443 -8.93 27.66 0.17
CA ALA A 443 -7.52 27.28 0.30
C ALA A 443 -6.96 27.66 1.68
N SER A 444 -6.07 26.84 2.20
CA SER A 444 -5.25 27.14 3.36
C SER A 444 -4.22 28.21 3.01
N GLU A 445 -3.87 29.06 3.98
CA GLU A 445 -2.72 29.98 3.88
C GLU A 445 -1.39 29.25 3.59
N THR A 446 -1.35 27.93 3.81
CA THR A 446 -0.19 27.05 3.55
C THR A 446 -0.25 26.35 2.19
N GLU A 447 -1.19 26.71 1.30
CA GLU A 447 -1.32 26.12 -0.03
C GLU A 447 -0.03 26.32 -0.86
N PRO A 448 0.63 25.25 -1.33
CA PRO A 448 1.89 25.37 -2.07
C PRO A 448 1.73 25.91 -3.50
N ASP A 449 0.57 25.74 -4.16
CA ASP A 449 0.33 26.33 -5.48
C ASP A 449 -0.26 27.76 -5.34
N PRO A 450 0.52 28.81 -5.66
CA PRO A 450 0.05 30.18 -5.54
C PRO A 450 -1.18 30.46 -6.41
N LYS A 451 -1.37 29.74 -7.53
CA LYS A 451 -2.54 29.92 -8.40
C LYS A 451 -3.83 29.40 -7.76
N ILE A 452 -3.74 28.36 -6.92
CA ILE A 452 -4.90 27.87 -6.17
C ILE A 452 -5.27 28.92 -5.11
N LEU A 453 -4.27 29.43 -4.39
CA LEU A 453 -4.47 30.44 -3.34
C LEU A 453 -4.99 31.76 -3.90
N GLU A 454 -4.46 32.25 -5.02
CA GLU A 454 -4.93 33.46 -5.73
C GLU A 454 -6.39 33.37 -6.19
N ARG A 455 -6.87 32.16 -6.48
CA ARG A 455 -8.25 31.87 -6.89
C ARG A 455 -9.20 31.62 -5.73
N ALA A 456 -8.68 31.48 -4.51
CA ALA A 456 -9.48 31.17 -3.33
C ALA A 456 -10.51 32.26 -3.07
N ALA A 457 -11.80 31.87 -3.03
CA ALA A 457 -12.87 32.73 -2.55
C ALA A 457 -12.82 32.87 -1.02
N ALA A 458 -12.33 31.86 -0.32
CA ALA A 458 -12.05 31.90 1.11
C ALA A 458 -10.65 31.35 1.40
N VAL A 459 -9.83 32.12 2.13
CA VAL A 459 -8.53 31.68 2.63
C VAL A 459 -8.67 31.28 4.09
N THR A 460 -8.10 30.15 4.50
CA THR A 460 -8.22 29.62 5.86
C THR A 460 -6.89 29.51 6.59
N SER A 461 -6.88 29.71 7.90
CA SER A 461 -5.76 29.32 8.75
C SER A 461 -6.04 27.97 9.43
N SER A 462 -5.04 27.08 9.44
CA SER A 462 -5.07 25.85 10.24
C SER A 462 -4.81 26.10 11.74
N ARG A 463 -4.40 27.32 12.11
CA ARG A 463 -4.20 27.71 13.50
C ARG A 463 -5.54 28.06 14.15
N THR A 464 -5.64 27.77 15.44
CA THR A 464 -6.68 28.34 16.30
C THR A 464 -6.15 29.66 16.87
N LEU A 465 -6.84 30.76 16.59
CA LEU A 465 -6.43 32.11 16.97
C LEU A 465 -7.42 32.73 17.97
N ASP A 466 -6.94 33.59 18.86
CA ASP A 466 -7.82 34.46 19.64
C ASP A 466 -8.41 35.57 18.75
N TYR A 467 -9.42 36.29 19.24
CA TYR A 467 -10.11 37.29 18.41
C TYR A 467 -9.21 38.42 17.89
N PRO A 468 -8.33 39.04 18.71
CA PRO A 468 -7.42 40.07 18.19
C PRO A 468 -6.46 39.53 17.12
N ALA A 469 -5.85 38.36 17.32
CA ALA A 469 -4.94 37.76 16.35
C ALA A 469 -5.68 37.33 15.07
N ALA A 470 -6.88 36.77 15.20
CA ALA A 470 -7.74 36.41 14.07
C ALA A 470 -8.08 37.64 13.21
N GLN A 471 -8.41 38.77 13.86
CA GLN A 471 -8.69 40.04 13.18
C GLN A 471 -7.47 40.53 12.39
N VAL A 472 -6.29 40.61 13.04
CA VAL A 472 -5.05 41.08 12.39
C VAL A 472 -4.66 40.19 11.23
N TRP A 473 -4.67 38.87 11.45
CA TRP A 473 -4.36 37.88 10.43
C TRP A 473 -5.30 38.02 9.22
N ALA A 474 -6.61 38.05 9.45
CA ALA A 474 -7.60 38.08 8.37
C ALA A 474 -7.49 39.34 7.51
N HIS A 475 -7.20 40.50 8.10
CA HIS A 475 -6.98 41.74 7.33
C HIS A 475 -5.71 41.66 6.47
N ALA A 476 -4.61 41.12 7.02
CA ALA A 476 -3.38 40.91 6.25
C ALA A 476 -3.61 39.93 5.09
N THR A 477 -4.25 38.79 5.35
CA THR A 477 -4.60 37.80 4.32
C THR A 477 -5.46 38.39 3.20
N LEU A 478 -6.47 39.21 3.52
CA LEU A 478 -7.31 39.84 2.50
C LEU A 478 -6.60 40.94 1.71
N ALA A 479 -5.57 41.58 2.29
CA ALA A 479 -4.71 42.53 1.59
C ALA A 479 -3.78 41.80 0.60
N ASP A 480 -3.17 40.70 1.03
CA ASP A 480 -2.23 39.91 0.23
C ASP A 480 -2.93 39.10 -0.89
N HIS A 481 -4.21 38.75 -0.70
CA HIS A 481 -5.00 37.99 -1.66
C HIS A 481 -6.26 38.76 -2.12
N PRO A 482 -6.15 39.69 -3.09
CA PRO A 482 -7.27 40.52 -3.55
C PRO A 482 -8.49 39.75 -4.08
N GLY A 483 -8.30 38.52 -4.56
CA GLY A 483 -9.37 37.63 -5.03
C GLY A 483 -10.23 37.05 -3.91
N ALA A 484 -9.69 36.93 -2.69
CA ALA A 484 -10.38 36.34 -1.56
C ALA A 484 -11.52 37.22 -1.06
N ARG A 485 -12.69 36.63 -0.81
CA ARG A 485 -13.86 37.29 -0.21
C ARG A 485 -13.89 37.12 1.30
N LEU A 486 -13.36 36.02 1.80
CA LEU A 486 -13.28 35.70 3.23
C LEU A 486 -11.86 35.30 3.64
N ALA A 487 -11.48 35.64 4.86
CA ALA A 487 -10.39 35.01 5.59
C ALA A 487 -10.94 34.40 6.88
N VAL A 488 -10.77 33.08 7.06
CA VAL A 488 -11.48 32.27 8.06
C VAL A 488 -10.51 31.49 8.96
N THR A 489 -10.73 31.51 10.27
CA THR A 489 -9.91 30.76 11.23
C THR A 489 -10.79 30.18 12.34
N ALA A 490 -10.33 29.10 12.95
CA ALA A 490 -10.91 28.59 14.20
C ALA A 490 -10.49 29.48 15.38
N THR A 491 -11.34 29.55 16.39
CA THR A 491 -11.15 30.28 17.64
C THR A 491 -11.58 29.40 18.81
N SER A 492 -11.31 29.82 20.05
CA SER A 492 -11.78 29.08 21.24
C SER A 492 -13.32 29.01 21.37
N ALA A 493 -14.06 29.84 20.62
CA ALA A 493 -15.51 29.97 20.69
C ALA A 493 -16.23 29.51 19.40
N GLY A 494 -15.54 28.80 18.50
CA GLY A 494 -16.07 28.39 17.19
C GLY A 494 -15.20 28.92 16.06
N PHE A 495 -15.80 29.45 15.00
CA PHE A 495 -15.10 29.92 13.80
C PHE A 495 -15.40 31.39 13.55
N ARG A 496 -14.41 32.10 13.02
CA ARG A 496 -14.54 33.53 12.70
C ARG A 496 -14.03 33.80 11.29
N ALA A 497 -14.80 34.55 10.53
CA ALA A 497 -14.42 35.09 9.24
C ALA A 497 -14.46 36.61 9.24
N VAL A 498 -13.48 37.22 8.57
CA VAL A 498 -13.57 38.61 8.13
C VAL A 498 -13.87 38.60 6.64
N ALA A 499 -14.91 39.32 6.24
CA ALA A 499 -15.27 39.52 4.85
C ALA A 499 -14.55 40.72 4.26
N ARG A 500 -14.28 40.67 2.95
CA ARG A 500 -13.82 41.83 2.20
C ARG A 500 -14.86 42.94 2.31
N GLY A 501 -14.46 44.07 2.90
CA GLY A 501 -15.36 45.17 3.27
C GLY A 501 -15.54 45.35 4.79
N GLY A 502 -14.97 44.45 5.60
CA GLY A 502 -14.83 44.63 7.05
C GLY A 502 -15.87 43.93 7.92
N ALA A 503 -16.94 43.39 7.32
CA ALA A 503 -17.94 42.62 8.08
C ALA A 503 -17.31 41.38 8.73
N VAL A 504 -17.75 41.07 9.95
CA VAL A 504 -17.30 39.90 10.71
C VAL A 504 -18.43 38.89 10.77
N ILE A 505 -18.12 37.63 10.47
CA ILE A 505 -19.04 36.51 10.57
C ILE A 505 -18.50 35.57 11.63
N GLU A 506 -19.35 35.18 12.58
CA GLU A 506 -19.06 34.14 13.55
C GLU A 506 -19.92 32.91 13.25
N ALA A 507 -19.33 31.73 13.39
CA ALA A 507 -20.04 30.47 13.28
C ALA A 507 -19.76 29.60 14.50
N ASP A 508 -20.82 29.17 15.18
CA ASP A 508 -20.74 28.18 16.24
C ASP A 508 -21.02 26.79 15.66
N ALA A 509 -20.08 25.88 15.85
CA ALA A 509 -20.18 24.50 15.42
C ALA A 509 -19.37 23.62 16.38
N GLN A 510 -19.98 22.55 16.90
CA GLN A 510 -19.34 21.61 17.82
C GLN A 510 -18.45 20.62 17.06
N VAL A 511 -17.41 21.13 16.40
CA VAL A 511 -16.48 20.35 15.57
C VAL A 511 -15.04 20.81 15.75
N ASP A 512 -14.09 19.93 15.41
CA ASP A 512 -12.66 20.22 15.41
C ASP A 512 -12.34 21.37 14.42
N GLY A 513 -11.40 22.25 14.80
CA GLY A 513 -10.84 23.29 13.95
C GLY A 513 -10.25 22.77 12.63
N ALA A 514 -9.92 21.47 12.54
CA ALA A 514 -9.58 20.79 11.29
C ALA A 514 -10.65 20.95 10.18
N GLN A 515 -11.92 21.24 10.54
CA GLN A 515 -13.02 21.48 9.60
C GLN A 515 -13.09 22.92 9.07
N VAL A 516 -12.12 23.78 9.37
CA VAL A 516 -12.14 25.22 8.99
C VAL A 516 -12.42 25.47 7.51
N GLN A 517 -11.92 24.64 6.59
CA GLN A 517 -12.16 24.80 5.14
C GLN A 517 -13.62 24.47 4.75
N LEU A 518 -14.23 23.49 5.44
CA LEU A 518 -15.65 23.16 5.26
C LEU A 518 -16.54 24.29 5.80
N ILE A 519 -16.22 24.80 7.00
CA ILE A 519 -16.92 25.94 7.60
C ILE A 519 -16.75 27.21 6.77
N ALA A 520 -15.56 27.46 6.21
CA ALA A 520 -15.30 28.61 5.34
C ALA A 520 -16.18 28.57 4.08
N SER A 521 -16.40 27.38 3.51
CA SER A 521 -17.32 27.21 2.38
C SER A 521 -18.76 27.54 2.77
N ALA A 522 -19.20 27.08 3.95
CA ALA A 522 -20.54 27.37 4.43
C ALA A 522 -20.75 28.87 4.73
N MET A 523 -19.78 29.53 5.37
CA MET A 523 -19.79 30.99 5.57
C MET A 523 -19.84 31.74 4.24
N TYR A 524 -19.10 31.29 3.22
CA TYR A 524 -19.10 31.88 1.89
C TYR A 524 -20.49 31.78 1.23
N CYS A 525 -21.08 30.59 1.22
CA CYS A 525 -22.43 30.39 0.67
C CYS A 525 -23.51 31.16 1.44
N TRP A 526 -23.42 31.19 2.78
CA TRP A 526 -24.33 31.93 3.63
C TRP A 526 -24.27 33.44 3.36
N LEU A 527 -23.06 33.99 3.16
CA LEU A 527 -22.86 35.40 2.81
C LEU A 527 -23.46 35.75 1.43
N LEU A 528 -23.42 34.83 0.47
CA LEU A 528 -23.99 35.05 -0.87
C LEU A 528 -25.51 34.91 -0.92
N ALA A 529 -26.13 34.21 0.05
CA ALA A 529 -27.57 34.04 0.09
C ALA A 529 -28.26 35.41 0.28
N ALA A 530 -29.11 35.79 -0.68
CA ALA A 530 -29.78 37.11 -0.73
C ALA A 530 -30.65 37.46 0.49
N SER A 531 -30.98 36.47 1.33
CA SER A 531 -31.58 36.64 2.66
C SER A 531 -31.29 35.40 3.50
N PRO A 532 -30.32 35.45 4.44
CA PRO A 532 -30.09 34.34 5.36
C PRO A 532 -31.27 34.24 6.33
N ARG A 533 -32.31 33.49 5.94
CA ARG A 533 -33.53 33.29 6.76
C ARG A 533 -33.30 32.33 7.94
N HIS A 534 -32.20 31.58 7.91
CA HIS A 534 -31.86 30.59 8.92
C HIS A 534 -30.54 30.98 9.58
N GLU A 535 -30.59 31.20 10.90
CA GLU A 535 -29.39 31.33 11.73
C GLU A 535 -28.67 29.98 11.82
N ASP A 536 -29.41 28.87 11.83
CA ASP A 536 -28.88 27.51 11.90
C ASP A 536 -28.96 26.80 10.53
N ILE A 537 -27.84 26.26 10.06
CA ILE A 537 -27.74 25.49 8.81
C ILE A 537 -27.07 24.15 9.08
N THR A 538 -27.62 23.09 8.49
CA THR A 538 -26.98 21.77 8.44
C THR A 538 -26.13 21.65 7.18
N ILE A 539 -24.81 21.53 7.34
CA ILE A 539 -23.85 21.23 6.29
C ILE A 539 -23.81 19.72 6.08
N ARG A 540 -23.97 19.27 4.83
CA ARG A 540 -23.74 17.88 4.41
C ARG A 540 -22.61 17.84 3.39
N ALA A 541 -21.55 17.09 3.67
CA ALA A 541 -20.44 16.87 2.75
C ALA A 541 -19.94 15.43 2.90
N GLY A 542 -20.09 14.61 1.85
CA GLY A 542 -19.82 13.17 1.91
C GLY A 542 -20.40 12.49 3.16
N THR A 543 -19.55 11.95 4.03
CA THR A 543 -19.97 11.28 5.29
C THR A 543 -20.16 12.25 6.47
N ILE A 544 -19.93 13.55 6.28
CA ILE A 544 -19.97 14.58 7.32
C ILE A 544 -21.34 15.26 7.33
N SER A 545 -21.92 15.41 8.53
CA SER A 545 -23.13 16.19 8.77
C SER A 545 -22.94 17.05 10.02
N ILE A 546 -22.96 18.38 9.87
CA ILE A 546 -22.66 19.34 10.95
C ILE A 546 -23.73 20.43 10.96
N THR A 547 -24.27 20.76 12.12
CA THR A 547 -25.13 21.94 12.29
C THR A 547 -24.30 23.13 12.74
N VAL A 548 -24.50 24.27 12.09
CA VAL A 548 -23.72 25.49 12.29
C VAL A 548 -24.66 26.68 12.45
N SER A 549 -24.43 27.46 13.49
CA SER A 549 -25.17 28.71 13.76
C SER A 549 -24.34 29.92 13.36
N PHE A 550 -24.87 30.78 12.48
CA PHE A 550 -24.17 31.95 11.95
C PHE A 550 -24.65 33.27 12.55
N LYS A 551 -23.72 34.18 12.83
CA LYS A 551 -23.98 35.57 13.25
C LYS A 551 -23.12 36.53 12.44
N ILE A 552 -23.69 37.67 12.05
CA ILE A 552 -22.96 38.72 11.31
C ILE A 552 -22.92 40.03 12.10
N PHE A 553 -21.75 40.64 12.17
CA PHE A 553 -21.48 41.92 12.79
C PHE A 553 -20.94 42.87 11.70
N ARG A 554 -21.54 44.05 11.57
CA ARG A 554 -21.18 45.05 10.55
C ARG A 554 -20.36 46.18 11.13
#